data_AF-A0A285ELP6-F1
#
_entry.id   AF-A0A285ELP6-F1
#
_cell.length_a   1.000
_cell.length_b   1.000
_cell.length_c   1.000
_cell.angle_alpha   90.00
_cell.angle_beta   90.00
_cell.angle_gamma   90.00
#
_symmetry.space_group_name_H-M   'P 1'
#
loop_
_entity.id
_entity.type
_entity.pdbx_description
1 polymer ?
#
loop_
_entity_poly.entity_id
_entity_poly.type
_entity_poly.pdbx_seq_one_letter_code
_entity_poly.pdbx_strand_id
1 'polypeptide(L)'
;MDSDGPGQQAAIRAEQAGRRTRELADRLARLAEEHGSAGDARLAQQRAAEAVENARRAHERAAAGHERAAHSHEAAAEAHEQASRRGSGDPEEHRRRAGAHRREAAADREHAAADRQHAAEDGARRADEAPSR
;
A
#
# COMPACT_ATOMS: atom_id res chain seq x y z
N MET A 1 7.50 -24.65 -2.97
CA MET A 1 7.67 -24.06 -1.62
C MET A 1 7.64 -22.57 -1.84
N ASP A 2 6.44 -22.02 -1.83
CA ASP A 2 6.17 -20.61 -2.10
C ASP A 2 6.28 -19.85 -0.78
N SER A 3 7.46 -19.29 -0.54
CA SER A 3 7.69 -18.41 0.60
C SER A 3 7.26 -17.01 0.19
N ASP A 4 5.96 -16.75 0.16
CA ASP A 4 5.44 -15.39 0.24
C ASP A 4 5.98 -14.79 1.54
N GLY A 5 6.92 -13.84 1.42
CA GLY A 5 7.59 -13.26 2.58
C GLY A 5 6.58 -12.63 3.55
N PRO A 6 6.90 -12.56 4.86
CA PRO A 6 6.01 -11.95 5.86
C PRO A 6 5.58 -10.52 5.51
N GLY A 7 6.40 -9.79 4.73
CA GLY A 7 6.04 -8.49 4.15
C GLY A 7 4.95 -8.56 3.07
N GLN A 8 5.01 -9.54 2.18
CA GLN A 8 4.03 -9.74 1.11
C GLN A 8 2.66 -10.17 1.69
N GLN A 9 2.66 -11.03 2.71
CA GLN A 9 1.43 -11.37 3.44
C GLN A 9 0.86 -10.19 4.25
N ALA A 10 1.71 -9.29 4.74
CA ALA A 10 1.24 -8.07 5.39
C ALA A 10 0.60 -7.10 4.37
N ALA A 11 1.20 -6.95 3.19
CA ALA A 11 0.66 -6.14 2.10
C ALA A 11 -0.70 -6.66 1.60
N ILE A 12 -0.82 -7.97 1.32
CA ILE A 12 -2.09 -8.60 0.91
C ILE A 12 -3.18 -8.39 1.96
N ARG A 13 -2.86 -8.55 3.25
CA ARG A 13 -3.83 -8.31 4.33
C ARG A 13 -4.24 -6.84 4.43
N ALA A 14 -3.32 -5.91 4.22
CA ALA A 14 -3.63 -4.48 4.19
C ALA A 14 -4.54 -4.13 3.00
N GLU A 15 -4.26 -4.67 1.81
CA GLU A 15 -5.09 -4.47 0.61
C GLU A 15 -6.51 -5.03 0.80
N GLN A 16 -6.62 -6.25 1.34
CA GLN A 16 -7.91 -6.88 1.65
C GLN A 16 -8.70 -6.11 2.71
N ALA A 17 -8.03 -5.59 3.74
CA ALA A 17 -8.66 -4.74 4.76
C ALA A 17 -9.15 -3.41 4.15
N GLY A 18 -8.38 -2.82 3.23
CA GLY A 18 -8.77 -1.63 2.47
C GLY A 18 -10.01 -1.86 1.61
N ARG A 19 -10.06 -2.96 0.84
CA ARG A 19 -11.25 -3.34 0.06
C ARG A 19 -12.49 -3.52 0.92
N ARG A 20 -12.38 -4.27 2.02
CA ARG A 20 -13.52 -4.49 2.93
C ARG A 20 -14.01 -3.19 3.58
N THR A 21 -13.08 -2.28 3.92
CA THR A 21 -13.45 -0.98 4.49
C THR A 21 -14.26 -0.16 3.49
N ARG A 22 -13.86 -0.15 2.20
CA ARG A 22 -14.61 0.50 1.12
C ARG A 22 -16.00 -0.12 0.92
N GLU A 23 -16.07 -1.45 0.81
CA GLU A 23 -17.36 -2.16 0.65
C GLU A 23 -18.33 -1.89 1.81
N LEU A 24 -17.82 -1.81 3.04
CA LEU A 24 -18.62 -1.47 4.22
C LEU A 24 -19.11 -0.02 4.19
N ALA A 25 -18.26 0.94 3.79
CA ALA A 25 -18.65 2.33 3.62
C ALA A 25 -19.79 2.48 2.59
N ASP A 26 -19.65 1.84 1.42
CA ASP A 26 -20.66 1.86 0.36
C ASP A 26 -21.99 1.21 0.80
N ARG A 27 -21.91 0.16 1.62
CA ARG A 27 -23.12 -0.50 2.14
C ARG A 27 -23.82 0.34 3.21
N LEU A 28 -23.07 1.01 4.06
CA LEU A 28 -23.61 1.92 5.07
C LEU A 28 -24.26 3.14 4.42
N ALA A 29 -23.67 3.70 3.36
CA ALA A 29 -24.26 4.80 2.60
C ALA A 29 -25.63 4.42 2.00
N ARG A 30 -25.71 3.26 1.33
CA ARG A 30 -26.97 2.75 0.76
C ARG A 30 -28.05 2.50 1.82
N LEU A 31 -27.68 1.95 2.97
CA LEU A 31 -28.62 1.74 4.08
C LEU A 31 -29.16 3.05 4.66
N ALA A 32 -28.33 4.10 4.71
CA ALA A 32 -28.76 5.42 5.16
C ALA A 32 -29.73 6.07 4.16
N GLU A 33 -29.56 5.83 2.86
CA GLU A 33 -30.49 6.29 1.81
C GLU A 33 -31.84 5.56 1.85
N GLU A 34 -31.86 4.25 2.13
CA GLU A 34 -33.10 3.45 2.15
C GLU A 34 -33.95 3.67 3.42
N HIS A 35 -33.34 3.98 4.58
CA HIS A 35 -34.03 3.92 5.87
C HIS A 35 -33.71 5.06 6.87
N GLY A 36 -32.91 6.06 6.48
CA GLY A 36 -32.39 7.08 7.40
C GLY A 36 -33.23 8.36 7.53
N SER A 37 -33.26 8.92 8.74
CA SER A 37 -33.63 10.33 8.96
C SER A 37 -32.56 11.27 8.37
N ALA A 38 -32.88 12.56 8.21
CA ALA A 38 -31.87 13.57 7.81
C ALA A 38 -30.67 13.70 8.79
N GLY A 39 -30.77 13.14 10.00
CA GLY A 39 -29.66 12.97 10.93
C GLY A 39 -28.78 11.77 10.57
N ASP A 40 -29.39 10.65 10.18
CA ASP A 40 -28.68 9.41 9.80
C ASP A 40 -27.91 9.59 8.49
N ALA A 41 -28.47 10.32 7.52
CA ALA A 41 -27.77 10.66 6.28
C ALA A 41 -26.51 11.52 6.52
N ARG A 42 -26.58 12.51 7.43
CA ARG A 42 -25.43 13.34 7.80
C ARG A 42 -24.35 12.54 8.53
N LEU A 43 -24.76 11.66 9.45
CA LEU A 43 -23.82 10.76 10.13
C LEU A 43 -23.15 9.81 9.13
N ALA A 44 -23.91 9.23 8.19
CA ALA A 44 -23.38 8.35 7.16
C ALA A 44 -22.34 9.06 6.28
N GLN A 45 -22.62 10.29 5.84
CA GLN A 45 -21.67 11.12 5.09
C GLN A 45 -20.40 11.39 5.88
N GLN A 46 -20.52 11.74 7.17
CA GLN A 46 -19.35 11.94 8.04
C GLN A 46 -18.50 10.68 8.15
N ARG A 47 -19.14 9.51 8.33
CA ARG A 47 -18.45 8.22 8.41
C ARG A 47 -17.78 7.84 7.09
N ALA A 48 -18.40 8.11 5.95
CA ALA A 48 -17.81 7.89 4.64
C ALA A 48 -16.55 8.76 4.45
N ALA A 49 -16.63 10.05 4.79
CA ALA A 49 -15.49 10.95 4.71
C ALA A 49 -14.33 10.53 5.65
N GLU A 50 -14.65 10.09 6.88
CA GLU A 50 -13.66 9.51 7.80
C GLU A 50 -13.01 8.24 7.22
N ALA A 51 -13.79 7.37 6.58
CA ALA A 51 -13.29 6.15 5.97
C ALA A 51 -12.33 6.44 4.80
N VAL A 52 -12.66 7.41 3.93
CA VAL A 52 -11.80 7.84 2.83
C VAL A 52 -10.48 8.42 3.34
N GLU A 53 -10.50 9.28 4.36
CA GLU A 53 -9.27 9.83 4.95
C GLU A 53 -8.41 8.74 5.62
N ASN A 54 -9.05 7.76 6.26
CA ASN A 54 -8.33 6.63 6.84
C ASN A 54 -7.68 5.74 5.76
N ALA A 55 -8.38 5.50 4.65
CA ALA A 55 -7.85 4.78 3.50
C ALA A 55 -6.64 5.50 2.89
N ARG A 56 -6.77 6.81 2.65
CA ARG A 56 -5.68 7.68 2.16
C ARG A 56 -4.42 7.54 3.02
N ARG A 57 -4.56 7.69 4.34
CA ARG A 57 -3.43 7.56 5.28
C ARG A 57 -2.86 6.14 5.33
N ALA A 58 -3.67 5.11 5.10
CA ALA A 58 -3.19 3.74 5.03
C ALA A 58 -2.31 3.53 3.79
N HIS A 59 -2.75 4.02 2.63
CA HIS A 59 -1.98 4.01 1.39
C HIS A 59 -0.66 4.79 1.53
N GLU A 60 -0.65 5.98 2.14
CA GLU A 60 0.59 6.74 2.42
C GLU A 60 1.59 5.93 3.27
N ARG A 61 1.10 5.26 4.32
CA ARG A 61 1.95 4.43 5.19
C ARG A 61 2.49 3.20 4.46
N ALA A 62 1.66 2.58 3.63
CA ALA A 62 2.03 1.43 2.82
C ALA A 62 3.13 1.80 1.81
N ALA A 63 2.96 2.92 1.09
CA ALA A 63 3.98 3.44 0.19
C ALA A 63 5.32 3.65 0.89
N ALA A 64 5.33 4.32 2.05
CA ALA A 64 6.55 4.51 2.83
C ALA A 64 7.17 3.18 3.33
N GLY A 65 6.33 2.17 3.59
CA GLY A 65 6.77 0.82 3.94
C GLY A 65 7.52 0.15 2.79
N HIS A 66 6.92 0.16 1.60
CA HIS A 66 7.53 -0.37 0.39
C HIS A 66 8.83 0.34 0.02
N GLU A 67 8.91 1.67 0.16
CA GLU A 67 10.19 2.39 -0.07
C GLU A 67 11.32 1.94 0.85
N ARG A 68 11.03 1.73 2.14
CA ARG A 68 12.03 1.21 3.10
C ARG A 68 12.46 -0.21 2.74
N ALA A 69 11.52 -1.05 2.29
CA ALA A 69 11.83 -2.40 1.83
C ALA A 69 12.72 -2.37 0.58
N ALA A 70 12.39 -1.53 -0.41
CA ALA A 70 13.21 -1.34 -1.60
C ALA A 70 14.65 -0.93 -1.27
N HIS A 71 14.83 0.03 -0.37
CA HIS A 71 16.16 0.43 0.11
C HIS A 71 16.93 -0.71 0.79
N SER A 72 16.23 -1.55 1.55
CA SER A 72 16.85 -2.71 2.21
C SER A 72 17.29 -3.76 1.18
N HIS A 73 16.48 -4.00 0.16
CA HIS A 73 16.83 -4.88 -0.96
C HIS A 73 18.02 -4.33 -1.77
N GLU A 74 18.07 -3.02 -2.03
CA GLU A 74 19.21 -2.37 -2.69
C GLU A 74 20.51 -2.57 -1.90
N ALA A 75 20.48 -2.30 -0.59
CA ALA A 75 21.64 -2.51 0.27
C ALA A 75 22.10 -3.98 0.28
N ALA A 76 21.16 -4.94 0.29
CA ALA A 76 21.48 -6.36 0.22
C ALA A 76 22.09 -6.75 -1.15
N ALA A 77 21.59 -6.17 -2.25
CA ALA A 77 22.16 -6.37 -3.57
C ALA A 77 23.60 -5.87 -3.65
N GLU A 78 23.88 -4.67 -3.13
CA GLU A 78 25.21 -4.09 -3.06
C GLU A 78 26.17 -4.95 -2.22
N ALA A 79 25.72 -5.48 -1.08
CA ALA A 79 26.52 -6.37 -0.25
C ALA A 79 26.93 -7.64 -1.00
N HIS A 80 26.00 -8.25 -1.76
CA HIS A 80 26.30 -9.41 -2.59
C HIS A 80 27.24 -9.08 -3.76
N GLU A 81 27.09 -7.93 -4.41
CA GLU A 81 28.05 -7.50 -5.44
C GLU A 81 29.45 -7.33 -4.87
N GLN A 82 29.59 -6.72 -3.70
CA GLN A 82 30.87 -6.58 -3.03
C GLN A 82 31.49 -7.93 -2.68
N ALA A 83 30.70 -8.88 -2.18
CA ALA A 83 31.17 -10.24 -1.91
C ALA A 83 31.69 -10.94 -3.18
N SER A 84 30.94 -10.83 -4.29
CA SER A 84 31.35 -11.36 -5.60
C SER A 84 32.66 -10.75 -6.09
N ARG A 85 32.82 -9.42 -6.01
CA ARG A 85 34.04 -8.70 -6.43
C ARG A 85 35.26 -9.05 -5.58
N ARG A 86 35.05 -9.32 -4.28
CA ARG A 86 36.12 -9.72 -3.35
C ARG A 86 36.45 -11.21 -3.42
N GLY A 87 35.74 -11.99 -4.23
CA GLY A 87 35.95 -13.44 -4.34
C GLY A 87 35.59 -14.20 -3.06
N SER A 88 34.67 -13.67 -2.25
CA SER A 88 34.18 -14.36 -1.06
C SER A 88 33.07 -15.33 -1.47
N GLY A 89 33.20 -16.62 -1.15
CA GLY A 89 32.22 -17.63 -1.51
C GLY A 89 32.13 -17.88 -3.03
N ASP A 90 30.95 -18.29 -3.51
CA ASP A 90 30.67 -18.46 -4.94
C ASP A 90 30.28 -17.10 -5.58
N PRO A 91 31.12 -16.53 -6.47
CA PRO A 91 30.82 -15.25 -7.12
C PRO A 91 29.57 -15.27 -7.99
N GLU A 92 29.22 -16.41 -8.60
CA GLU A 92 28.02 -16.53 -9.41
C GLU A 92 26.75 -16.53 -8.57
N GLU A 93 26.76 -17.26 -7.46
CA GLU A 93 25.65 -17.24 -6.51
C GLU A 93 25.40 -15.83 -5.99
N HIS A 94 26.46 -15.11 -5.61
CA HIS A 94 26.36 -13.72 -5.20
C HIS A 94 25.78 -12.82 -6.30
N ARG A 95 26.21 -12.96 -7.56
CA ARG A 95 25.60 -12.22 -8.68
C ARG A 95 24.13 -12.53 -8.86
N ARG A 96 23.74 -13.81 -8.76
CA ARG A 96 22.34 -14.26 -8.85
C ARG A 96 21.48 -13.63 -7.74
N ARG A 97 21.96 -13.66 -6.49
CA ARG A 97 21.28 -13.07 -5.33
C ARG A 97 21.17 -11.55 -5.43
N ALA A 98 22.23 -10.86 -5.83
CA ALA A 98 22.19 -9.42 -6.08
C ALA A 98 21.12 -9.05 -7.14
N GLY A 99 21.03 -9.84 -8.21
CA GLY A 99 20.00 -9.70 -9.23
C GLY A 99 18.58 -9.93 -8.69
N ALA A 100 18.39 -10.89 -7.78
CA ALA A 100 17.09 -11.14 -7.14
C ALA A 100 16.65 -9.95 -6.28
N HIS A 101 17.52 -9.46 -5.41
CA HIS A 101 17.21 -8.30 -4.58
C HIS A 101 16.93 -7.03 -5.39
N ARG A 102 17.62 -6.79 -6.51
CA ARG A 102 17.27 -5.68 -7.41
C ARG A 102 15.85 -5.78 -7.97
N ARG A 103 15.39 -7.00 -8.30
CA ARG A 103 14.02 -7.20 -8.77
C ARG A 103 13.00 -6.98 -7.66
N GLU A 104 13.29 -7.46 -6.45
CA GLU A 104 12.46 -7.20 -5.27
C GLU A 104 12.35 -5.70 -4.97
N ALA A 105 13.48 -4.98 -5.01
CA ALA A 105 13.49 -3.52 -4.85
C ALA A 105 12.64 -2.80 -5.91
N ALA A 106 12.72 -3.23 -7.17
CA ALA A 106 11.90 -2.66 -8.24
C ALA A 106 10.41 -2.91 -8.01
N ALA A 107 10.03 -4.14 -7.63
CA ALA A 107 8.65 -4.48 -7.31
C ALA A 107 8.10 -3.65 -6.12
N ASP A 108 8.90 -3.46 -5.06
CA ASP A 108 8.52 -2.58 -3.96
C ASP A 108 8.35 -1.12 -4.40
N ARG A 109 9.21 -0.61 -5.29
CA ARG A 109 9.04 0.75 -5.84
C ARG A 109 7.75 0.88 -6.66
N GLU A 110 7.38 -0.15 -7.42
CA GLU A 110 6.11 -0.22 -8.16
C GLU A 110 4.91 -0.21 -7.20
N HIS A 111 4.92 -1.04 -6.15
CA HIS A 111 3.88 -1.04 -5.12
C HIS A 111 3.76 0.32 -4.42
N ALA A 112 4.90 0.95 -4.06
CA ALA A 112 4.91 2.28 -3.47
C ALA A 112 4.29 3.34 -4.40
N ALA A 113 4.54 3.24 -5.71
CA ALA A 113 3.94 4.13 -6.69
C ALA A 113 2.41 3.93 -6.79
N ALA A 114 1.94 2.67 -6.81
CA ALA A 114 0.52 2.35 -6.82
C ALA A 114 -0.20 2.88 -5.56
N ASP A 115 0.37 2.68 -4.38
CA ASP A 115 -0.19 3.21 -3.13
C ASP A 115 -0.24 4.74 -3.12
N ARG A 116 0.78 5.42 -3.64
CA ARG A 116 0.74 6.89 -3.80
C ARG A 116 -0.39 7.34 -4.73
N GLN A 117 -0.60 6.61 -5.82
CA GLN A 117 -1.69 6.91 -6.75
C GLN A 117 -3.05 6.76 -6.05
N HIS A 118 -3.27 5.67 -5.32
CA HIS A 118 -4.49 5.48 -4.56
C HIS A 118 -4.71 6.54 -3.47
N ALA A 119 -3.65 6.94 -2.75
CA ALA A 119 -3.74 8.04 -1.80
C ALA A 119 -4.10 9.38 -2.48
N ALA A 120 -3.59 9.64 -3.69
CA ALA A 120 -3.95 10.83 -4.45
C ALA A 120 -5.42 10.79 -4.91
N GLU A 121 -5.90 9.63 -5.37
CA GLU A 121 -7.29 9.40 -5.77
C GLU A 121 -8.27 9.59 -4.59
N ASP A 122 -7.96 9.01 -3.42
CA ASP A 122 -8.75 9.19 -2.19
C ASP A 122 -8.77 10.67 -1.75
N GLY A 123 -7.65 11.38 -1.90
CA GLY A 123 -7.55 12.81 -1.61
C GLY A 123 -8.38 13.68 -2.56
N ALA A 124 -8.40 13.36 -3.86
CA ALA A 124 -9.17 14.10 -4.86
C ALA A 124 -10.68 13.93 -4.65
N ARG A 125 -11.16 12.71 -4.35
CA ARG A 125 -12.58 12.46 -4.06
C ARG A 125 -13.10 13.28 -2.88
N ARG A 126 -12.29 13.41 -1.83
CA ARG A 126 -12.62 14.25 -0.67
C ARG A 126 -12.75 15.74 -1.05
N ALA A 127 -11.94 16.22 -1.99
CA ALA A 127 -11.99 17.61 -2.42
C ALA A 127 -13.27 17.93 -3.20
N ASP A 128 -13.74 16.99 -4.04
CA ASP A 128 -14.98 17.13 -4.81
C ASP A 128 -16.25 17.01 -3.93
N GLU A 129 -16.19 16.25 -2.83
CA GLU A 129 -17.30 16.11 -1.88
C GLU A 129 -17.39 17.26 -0.84
N ALA A 130 -16.42 18.17 -0.80
CA ALA A 130 -16.49 19.34 0.07
C ALA A 130 -17.51 20.35 -0.48
N PRO A 131 -18.60 20.68 0.25
CA PRO A 131 -19.58 21.63 -0.25
C PRO A 131 -18.93 23.02 -0.43
N SER A 132 -19.13 23.60 -1.61
CA SER A 132 -18.85 25.02 -1.84
C SER A 132 -19.62 25.84 -0.80
N ARG A 133 -18.91 26.67 -0.04
CA ARG A 133 -19.48 27.53 1.00
C ARG A 133 -20.46 28.56 0.46
#